data_AF-A0A368DC25-F1
#
_entry.id   AF-A0A368DC25-F1
#
_cell.length_a   1.000
_cell.length_b   1.000
_cell.length_c   1.000
_cell.angle_alpha   90.00
_cell.angle_beta   90.00
_cell.angle_gamma   90.00
#
_symmetry.space_group_name_H-M   'P 1'
#
loop_
_entity.id
_entity.type
_entity.pdbx_description
1 polymer ?
#
loop_
_entity_poly.entity_id
_entity_poly.type
_entity_poly.pdbx_seq_one_letter_code
_entity_poly.pdbx_strand_id
1 'polypeptide(L)'
;MSSTNILLILLFIWGIPSTYFRNKFRKIVYQTDDWKINIKPLFIKELKGLCFNMYPENKVYIKIRNQYRIYLTVYLLLFVIYIIYK
;
A
#
# COMPACT_ATOMS: atom_id res chain seq x y z
N MET A 1 -8.63 -18.37 -21.92
CA MET A 1 -8.44 -17.12 -21.13
C MET A 1 -7.16 -16.47 -21.61
N SER A 2 -7.18 -15.20 -22.03
CA SER A 2 -5.97 -14.50 -22.51
C SER A 2 -5.01 -14.18 -21.36
N SER A 3 -3.71 -14.06 -21.64
CA SER A 3 -2.70 -13.58 -20.68
C SER A 3 -3.10 -12.24 -20.03
N THR A 4 -3.75 -11.35 -20.79
CA THR A 4 -4.29 -10.07 -20.28
C THR A 4 -5.39 -10.29 -19.24
N ASN A 5 -6.24 -11.31 -19.41
CA ASN A 5 -7.27 -11.67 -18.43
C ASN A 5 -6.64 -12.24 -17.16
N ILE A 6 -5.56 -13.03 -17.30
CA ILE A 6 -4.83 -13.59 -16.14
C ILE A 6 -4.19 -12.46 -15.33
N LEU A 7 -3.51 -11.53 -15.99
CA LEU A 7 -2.92 -10.34 -15.35
C LEU A 7 -3.97 -9.49 -14.65
N LEU A 8 -5.14 -9.30 -15.27
CA LEU A 8 -6.23 -8.55 -14.66
C LEU A 8 -6.78 -9.25 -13.40
N ILE A 9 -6.97 -10.57 -13.43
CA ILE A 9 -7.38 -11.33 -12.24
C ILE A 9 -6.31 -11.24 -11.14
N LEU A 10 -5.04 -11.38 -11.49
CA LEU A 10 -3.93 -11.22 -10.55
C LEU A 10 -3.92 -9.83 -9.91
N LEU A 11 -4.19 -8.76 -10.68
CA LEU A 11 -4.32 -7.40 -10.16
C LEU A 11 -5.45 -7.28 -9.14
N PHE A 12 -6.62 -7.86 -9.42
CA PHE A 12 -7.74 -7.85 -8.47
C PHE A 12 -7.40 -8.62 -7.20
N ILE A 13 -6.87 -9.85 -7.33
CA ILE A 13 -6.47 -10.68 -6.18
C ILE A 13 -5.41 -9.96 -5.36
N TRP A 14 -4.38 -9.41 -6.00
CA TRP A 14 -3.34 -8.68 -5.31
C TRP A 14 -3.87 -7.41 -4.65
N GLY A 15 -4.89 -6.76 -5.22
CA GLY A 15 -5.53 -5.57 -4.66
C GLY A 15 -6.33 -5.80 -3.37
N ILE A 16 -6.86 -7.01 -3.14
CA ILE A 16 -7.65 -7.35 -1.94
C ILE A 16 -6.94 -7.01 -0.62
N PRO A 17 -5.69 -7.46 -0.38
CA PRO A 17 -4.99 -7.16 0.87
C PRO A 17 -4.54 -5.69 1.02
N SER A 18 -4.78 -4.81 0.04
CA SER A 18 -4.36 -3.40 0.10
C SER A 18 -4.94 -2.69 1.32
N THR A 19 -6.19 -2.96 1.67
CA THR A 19 -6.89 -2.37 2.82
C THR A 19 -6.20 -2.75 4.14
N TYR A 20 -5.69 -3.97 4.25
CA TYR A 20 -4.99 -4.43 5.45
C TYR A 20 -3.66 -3.69 5.64
N PHE A 21 -2.82 -3.63 4.60
CA PHE A 21 -1.55 -2.93 4.67
C PHE A 21 -1.73 -1.42 4.86
N ARG A 22 -2.70 -0.83 4.15
CA ARG A 22 -3.06 0.59 4.30
C ARG A 22 -3.53 0.91 5.71
N ASN A 23 -4.40 0.09 6.31
CA ASN A 23 -4.89 0.31 7.67
C ASN A 23 -3.76 0.29 8.69
N LYS A 24 -2.88 -0.72 8.64
CA LYS A 24 -1.69 -0.78 9.52
C LYS A 24 -0.79 0.42 9.37
N PHE A 25 -0.51 0.82 8.12
CA PHE A 25 0.31 1.99 7.83
C PHE A 25 -0.32 3.29 8.34
N ARG A 26 -1.61 3.51 8.12
CA ARG A 26 -2.31 4.71 8.59
C ARG A 26 -2.34 4.79 10.11
N LYS A 27 -2.66 3.70 10.80
CA LYS A 27 -2.67 3.70 12.27
C LYS A 27 -1.32 4.14 12.86
N ILE A 28 -0.20 3.63 12.33
CA ILE A 28 1.13 4.02 12.82
C ILE A 28 1.57 5.42 12.38
N VAL A 29 1.23 5.85 11.16
CA VAL A 29 1.58 7.19 10.65
C VAL A 29 0.83 8.29 11.40
N TYR A 30 -0.46 8.08 11.66
CA TYR A 30 -1.32 9.03 12.36
C TYR A 30 -1.32 8.84 13.88
N GLN A 31 -0.58 7.86 14.40
CA GLN A 31 -0.49 7.55 15.85
C GLN A 31 -1.87 7.41 16.49
N THR A 32 -2.73 6.59 15.86
CA THR A 32 -4.10 6.37 16.30
C THR A 32 -4.49 4.91 16.11
N ASP A 33 -5.27 4.38 17.05
CA ASP A 33 -5.86 3.05 16.93
C ASP A 33 -7.26 3.07 16.30
N ASP A 34 -7.81 4.27 16.03
CA ASP A 34 -9.14 4.44 15.46
C ASP A 34 -9.23 3.91 14.03
N TRP A 35 -10.11 2.95 13.81
CA TRP A 35 -10.40 2.42 12.48
C TRP A 35 -10.94 3.49 11.51
N LYS A 36 -11.58 4.54 12.04
CA LYS A 36 -12.11 5.69 11.28
C LYS A 36 -11.03 6.39 10.46
N ILE A 37 -9.74 6.22 10.81
CA ILE A 37 -8.64 6.78 10.01
C ILE A 37 -8.67 6.32 8.57
N ASN A 38 -9.20 5.13 8.25
CA ASN A 38 -9.24 4.62 6.87
C ASN A 38 -10.24 5.33 5.96
N ILE A 39 -11.29 5.91 6.53
CA ILE A 39 -12.33 6.64 5.80
C ILE A 39 -11.90 8.10 5.56
N LYS A 40 -11.15 8.69 6.49
CA LYS A 40 -10.75 10.10 6.38
C LYS A 40 -9.90 10.34 5.12
N PRO A 41 -10.18 11.38 4.30
CA PRO A 41 -9.43 11.70 3.09
C PRO A 41 -8.12 12.48 3.40
N LEU A 42 -7.37 12.00 4.39
CA LEU A 42 -6.05 12.52 4.71
C LEU A 42 -5.02 11.75 3.88
N PHE A 43 -4.11 12.45 3.19
CA PHE A 43 -3.12 11.84 2.29
C PHE A 43 -1.70 12.40 2.49
N ILE A 44 -1.55 13.66 2.94
CA ILE A 44 -0.24 14.33 3.03
C ILE A 44 0.71 13.59 3.98
N LYS A 45 0.24 13.15 5.16
CA LYS A 45 1.07 12.39 6.11
C LYS A 45 1.45 11.01 5.57
N GLU A 46 0.56 10.36 4.82
CA GLU A 46 0.87 9.07 4.18
C GLU A 46 1.95 9.22 3.10
N LEU A 47 1.84 10.22 2.24
CA LEU A 47 2.86 10.48 1.22
C LEU A 47 4.21 10.78 1.88
N LYS A 48 4.21 11.62 2.93
CA LYS A 48 5.42 11.87 3.73
C LYS A 48 5.96 10.59 4.37
N GLY A 49 5.12 9.74 4.95
CA GLY A 49 5.54 8.50 5.59
C GLY A 49 5.97 7.40 4.61
N LEU A 50 5.53 7.45 3.35
CA LEU A 50 5.97 6.53 2.30
C LEU A 50 7.32 6.97 1.73
N CYS A 51 7.43 8.24 1.34
CA CYS A 51 8.61 8.79 0.68
C CYS A 51 9.75 9.08 1.68
N PHE A 52 9.43 9.62 2.85
CA PHE A 52 10.39 10.00 3.89
C PHE A 52 10.24 9.12 5.13
N ASN A 53 11.24 9.17 6.02
CA ASN A 53 11.22 8.48 7.31
C ASN A 53 10.76 9.45 8.40
N MET A 54 9.50 9.33 8.83
CA MET A 54 8.95 10.22 9.88
C MET A 54 9.36 9.81 11.30
N TYR A 55 9.63 8.52 11.52
CA TYR A 55 9.93 7.97 12.85
C TYR A 55 11.14 7.01 12.77
N PRO A 56 12.36 7.54 12.62
CA PRO A 56 13.56 6.72 12.36
C PRO A 56 13.92 5.78 13.50
N GLU A 57 13.54 6.09 14.73
CA GLU A 57 13.83 5.25 15.91
C GLU A 57 12.77 4.16 16.12
N ASN A 58 11.61 4.27 15.46
CA ASN A 58 10.52 3.32 15.63
C ASN A 58 10.67 2.12 14.67
N LYS A 59 11.24 1.03 15.19
CA LYS A 59 11.44 -0.23 14.44
C LYS A 59 10.13 -0.83 13.89
N VAL A 60 9.02 -0.69 14.62
CA VAL A 60 7.70 -1.18 14.18
C VAL A 60 7.21 -0.38 12.97
N TYR A 61 7.35 0.95 13.01
CA TYR A 61 7.04 1.82 11.89
C TYR A 61 7.87 1.49 10.66
N ILE A 62 9.18 1.33 10.80
CA ILE A 62 10.07 1.00 9.68
C ILE A 62 9.63 -0.33 9.04
N LYS A 63 9.33 -1.35 9.85
CA LYS A 63 8.84 -2.65 9.36
C LYS A 63 7.53 -2.51 8.59
N ILE A 64 6.52 -1.85 9.18
CA ILE A 64 5.20 -1.67 8.54
C ILE A 64 5.32 -0.86 7.25
N ARG A 65 6.09 0.23 7.27
CA ARG A 65 6.36 1.08 6.09
C ARG A 65 7.00 0.27 4.97
N ASN A 66 8.06 -0.49 5.26
CA ASN A 66 8.76 -1.27 4.25
C ASN A 66 7.89 -2.38 3.66
N GLN A 67 7.12 -3.08 4.50
CA GLN A 67 6.14 -4.07 4.04
C GLN A 67 5.11 -3.44 3.09
N TYR A 68 4.57 -2.27 3.45
CA TYR A 68 3.61 -1.58 2.62
C TYR A 68 4.22 -1.06 1.31
N ARG A 69 5.45 -0.52 1.35
CA ARG A 69 6.18 -0.09 0.14
C ARG A 69 6.43 -1.25 -0.81
N ILE A 70 6.90 -2.39 -0.33
CA ILE A 70 7.12 -3.59 -1.16
C ILE A 70 5.81 -4.02 -1.82
N TYR A 71 4.74 -4.12 -1.04
CA TYR A 71 3.42 -4.48 -1.54
C TYR A 71 2.94 -3.51 -2.65
N LEU A 72 3.07 -2.20 -2.44
CA LEU A 72 2.72 -1.18 -3.42
C LEU A 72 3.60 -1.25 -4.67
N THR A 73 4.90 -1.49 -4.51
CA THR A 73 5.82 -1.65 -5.65
C THR A 73 5.45 -2.84 -6.51
N VAL A 74 5.15 -4.00 -5.91
CA VAL A 74 4.70 -5.18 -6.67
C VAL A 74 3.39 -4.90 -7.38
N TYR A 75 2.43 -4.26 -6.70
CA TYR A 75 1.15 -3.89 -7.31
C TYR A 75 1.35 -2.94 -8.50
N LEU A 76 2.21 -1.93 -8.36
CA LEU A 76 2.53 -0.98 -9.44
C LEU A 76 3.21 -1.70 -10.63
N LEU A 77 4.14 -2.62 -10.39
CA LEU A 77 4.79 -3.38 -11.45
C LEU A 77 3.78 -4.27 -12.20
N LEU A 78 2.91 -4.98 -11.48
CA LEU A 78 1.84 -5.77 -12.09
C LEU A 78 0.91 -4.89 -12.94
N PHE A 79 0.61 -3.68 -12.47
CA PHE A 79 -0.24 -2.74 -13.19
C PHE A 79 0.44 -2.21 -14.46
N VAL A 80 1.71 -1.82 -14.38
CA VAL A 80 2.50 -1.39 -15.55
C VAL A 80 2.62 -2.51 -16.58
N ILE A 81 2.91 -3.74 -16.16
CA ILE A 81 2.93 -4.93 -17.02
C ILE A 81 1.58 -5.09 -17.71
N TYR A 82 0.47 -5.06 -16.97
CA TYR A 82 -0.87 -5.15 -17.54
C TYR A 82 -1.13 -4.07 -18.60
N ILE A 83 -0.73 -2.82 -18.37
CA ILE A 83 -0.89 -1.73 -19.33
C ILE A 83 -0.06 -1.96 -20.61
N ILE A 84 1.14 -2.53 -20.50
CA ILE A 84 2.00 -2.82 -21.65
C ILE A 84 1.44 -3.98 -22.51
N TYR A 85 0.83 -4.98 -21.88
CA TYR A 85 0.29 -6.19 -22.55
C TYR A 85 -1.21 -6.12 -22.89
N LYS A 86 -1.87 -4.99 -22.62
CA LYS A 86 -3.25 -4.72 -22.99
C LYS A 86 -3.30 -4.08 -24.37
#